data_AF-A0A842XJV7-F1
#
_entry.id   AF-A0A842XJV7-F1
#
_cell.length_a   1.000
_cell.length_b   1.000
_cell.length_c   1.000
_cell.angle_alpha   90.00
_cell.angle_beta   90.00
_cell.angle_gamma   90.00
#
_symmetry.space_group_name_H-M   'P 1'
#
loop_
_entity.id
_entity.type
_entity.pdbx_description
1 polymer ?
#
loop_
_entity_poly.entity_id
_entity_poly.type
_entity_poly.pdbx_seq_one_letter_code
_entity_poly.pdbx_strand_id
1 'polypeptide(L)'
;MLNIRDLKPGMSSVNIRVTVSEFLKPKQIITGKGVEHEILEAKVEDETGAMTLVLWDEKILPLKVGDVLQIGNGFVTSFKGQWKINVGKHGETAKI
;
A
#
# COMPACT_ATOMS: atom_id res chain seq x y z
N MET A 1 7.70 -8.57 -12.48
CA MET A 1 7.24 -7.89 -11.26
C MET A 1 7.63 -6.43 -11.42
N LEU A 2 6.77 -5.48 -11.04
CA LEU A 2 7.08 -4.05 -11.16
C LEU A 2 7.98 -3.61 -10.01
N ASN A 3 8.70 -2.50 -10.19
CA ASN A 3 9.40 -1.79 -9.13
C ASN A 3 8.75 -0.42 -8.88
N ILE A 4 9.08 0.23 -7.76
CA ILE A 4 8.49 1.51 -7.33
C ILE A 4 8.65 2.59 -8.39
N ARG A 5 9.82 2.69 -9.05
CA ARG A 5 10.04 3.69 -10.11
C ARG A 5 9.11 3.55 -11.32
N ASP A 6 8.54 2.37 -11.54
CA ASP A 6 7.67 2.10 -12.68
C ASP A 6 6.23 2.55 -12.40
N LEU A 7 5.89 2.77 -11.13
CA LEU A 7 4.54 3.07 -10.67
C LEU A 7 4.14 4.51 -10.99
N LYS A 8 2.91 4.68 -11.47
CA LYS A 8 2.29 5.96 -11.80
C LYS A 8 0.83 5.98 -11.36
N PRO A 9 0.26 7.14 -11.00
CA PRO A 9 -1.15 7.25 -10.65
C PRO A 9 -2.05 6.71 -11.76
N GLY A 10 -3.09 5.98 -11.36
CA GLY A 10 -4.05 5.36 -12.29
C GLY A 10 -3.67 3.94 -12.70
N MET A 11 -2.48 3.44 -12.35
CA MET A 11 -2.14 2.03 -12.56
C MET A 11 -2.98 1.12 -11.66
N SER A 12 -3.47 0.04 -12.24
CA SER A 12 -4.14 -1.08 -11.56
C SER A 12 -3.37 -2.38 -11.77
N SER A 13 -3.78 -3.45 -11.08
CA SER A 13 -3.16 -4.78 -11.21
C SER A 13 -1.65 -4.76 -10.94
N VAL A 14 -1.24 -3.92 -9.99
CA VAL A 14 0.16 -3.79 -9.58
C VAL A 14 0.57 -5.00 -8.76
N ASN A 15 1.58 -5.70 -9.25
CA ASN A 15 2.23 -6.82 -8.55
C ASN A 15 3.69 -6.43 -8.27
N ILE A 16 4.04 -6.29 -7.00
CA ILE A 16 5.32 -5.73 -6.53
C ILE A 16 5.76 -6.38 -5.22
N ARG A 17 7.07 -6.40 -4.97
CA ARG A 17 7.68 -6.77 -3.70
C ARG A 17 8.37 -5.55 -3.11
N VAL A 18 8.13 -5.27 -1.83
CA VAL A 18 8.67 -4.11 -1.13
C VAL A 18 9.04 -4.45 0.31
N THR A 19 9.97 -3.72 0.89
CA THR A 19 10.37 -3.82 2.30
C THR A 19 9.74 -2.69 3.10
N VAL A 20 9.19 -2.98 4.29
CA VAL A 20 8.63 -1.96 5.19
C VAL A 20 9.74 -1.21 5.89
N SER A 21 9.82 0.11 5.71
CA SER A 21 10.78 0.97 6.42
C SER A 21 10.15 1.70 7.61
N GLU A 22 8.88 2.07 7.51
CA GLU A 22 8.12 2.69 8.61
C GLU A 22 6.63 2.33 8.51
N PHE A 23 5.88 2.35 9.62
CA PHE A 23 4.43 2.21 9.58
C PHE A 23 3.75 2.92 10.75
N LEU A 24 2.50 3.30 10.54
CA LEU A 24 1.64 3.90 11.56
C LEU A 24 0.66 2.88 12.13
N LYS A 25 0.04 3.20 13.27
CA LYS A 25 -1.08 2.42 13.80
C LYS A 25 -2.29 2.50 12.83
N PRO A 26 -3.12 1.46 12.75
CA PRO A 26 -4.39 1.53 12.04
C PRO A 26 -5.23 2.73 12.50
N LYS A 27 -5.95 3.35 11.57
CA LYS A 27 -6.85 4.48 11.83
C LYS A 27 -8.12 4.37 11.01
N GLN A 28 -9.22 4.88 11.57
CA GLN A 28 -10.50 5.00 10.88
C GLN A 28 -10.51 6.23 9.97
N ILE A 29 -11.08 6.08 8.78
CA ILE A 29 -11.31 7.16 7.82
C ILE A 29 -12.73 7.09 7.26
N ILE A 30 -13.27 8.23 6.85
CA ILE A 30 -14.52 8.31 6.08
C ILE A 30 -14.16 8.69 4.65
N THR A 31 -14.53 7.85 3.69
CA THR A 31 -14.30 8.12 2.28
C THR A 31 -15.26 9.22 1.77
N GLY A 32 -14.98 9.78 0.59
CA GLY A 32 -15.88 10.79 -0.02
C GLY A 32 -17.30 10.28 -0.28
N LYS A 33 -17.54 8.96 -0.22
CA LYS A 33 -18.87 8.34 -0.31
C LYS A 33 -19.58 8.20 1.03
N GLY A 34 -18.98 8.68 2.13
CA GLY A 34 -19.54 8.56 3.48
C GLY A 34 -19.37 7.17 4.11
N VAL A 35 -18.54 6.30 3.52
CA VAL A 35 -18.29 4.95 4.04
C VAL A 35 -17.06 4.98 4.95
N GLU A 36 -17.21 4.42 6.16
CA GLU A 36 -16.13 4.21 7.12
C GLU A 36 -15.25 3.02 6.71
N HIS A 37 -13.95 3.21 6.82
CA HIS A 37 -12.92 2.20 6.53
C HIS A 37 -11.79 2.30 7.55
N GLU A 38 -11.17 1.17 7.86
CA GLU A 38 -9.91 1.16 8.59
C GLU A 38 -8.75 1.10 7.61
N ILE A 39 -7.70 1.90 7.84
CA ILE A 39 -6.48 1.84 7.02
C ILE A 39 -5.23 1.79 7.89
N LEU A 40 -4.20 1.12 7.36
CA LEU A 40 -2.82 1.22 7.85
C LEU A 40 -1.95 1.83 6.75
N GLU A 41 -1.21 2.88 7.09
CA GLU A 41 -0.22 3.50 6.21
C GLU A 41 1.19 3.04 6.59
N ALA A 42 1.96 2.59 5.61
CA ALA A 42 3.36 2.21 5.74
C ALA A 42 4.21 2.90 4.68
N LYS A 43 5.44 3.29 5.02
CA LYS A 43 6.47 3.57 4.02
C LYS A 43 7.14 2.26 3.65
N VAL A 44 7.28 2.05 2.35
CA VAL A 44 7.88 0.84 1.79
C VAL A 44 8.91 1.23 0.73
N GLU A 45 9.92 0.40 0.57
CA GLU A 45 11.05 0.65 -0.32
C GLU A 45 11.49 -0.60 -1.09
N ASP A 46 12.07 -0.37 -2.25
CA ASP A 46 12.80 -1.34 -3.05
C ASP A 46 14.10 -0.70 -3.55
N GLU A 47 14.86 -1.40 -4.40
CA GLU A 47 16.12 -0.88 -4.94
C GLU A 47 15.97 0.36 -5.83
N THR A 48 14.74 0.73 -6.21
CA THR A 48 14.44 1.81 -7.14
C THR A 48 13.83 3.04 -6.48
N GLY A 49 13.36 2.95 -5.23
CA GLY A 49 12.83 4.09 -4.49
C GLY A 49 11.99 3.70 -3.29
N ALA A 50 11.21 4.67 -2.80
CA ALA A 50 10.29 4.50 -1.68
C ALA A 50 8.92 5.11 -2.00
N MET A 51 7.85 4.52 -1.47
CA MET A 51 6.49 5.03 -1.63
C MET A 51 5.64 4.67 -0.41
N THR A 52 4.49 5.35 -0.25
CA THR A 52 3.52 4.96 0.77
C THR A 52 2.66 3.80 0.28
N LEU A 53 2.59 2.75 1.09
CA LEU A 53 1.62 1.66 1.00
C LEU A 53 0.44 1.94 1.93
N VAL A 54 -0.77 1.69 1.45
CA VAL A 54 -2.01 1.74 2.24
C VAL A 54 -2.69 0.38 2.18
N LEU A 55 -2.82 -0.25 3.35
CA LEU A 55 -3.60 -1.47 3.52
C LEU A 55 -4.99 -1.08 4.00
N TRP A 56 -6.02 -1.58 3.33
CA TRP A 56 -7.41 -1.25 3.62
C TRP A 56 -8.10 -2.42 4.31
N ASP A 57 -8.86 -2.13 5.35
CA ASP A 57 -9.81 -3.04 6.02
C ASP A 57 -9.17 -4.42 6.32
N GLU A 58 -9.75 -5.50 5.78
CA GLU A 58 -9.28 -6.87 6.00
C GLU A 58 -7.88 -7.17 5.47
N LYS A 59 -7.30 -6.26 4.67
CA LYS A 59 -5.93 -6.37 4.16
C LYS A 59 -4.89 -5.86 5.13
N ILE A 60 -5.30 -5.23 6.23
CA ILE A 60 -4.39 -4.83 7.31
C ILE A 60 -3.83 -6.09 7.96
N LEU A 61 -2.50 -6.14 8.07
CA LEU A 61 -1.78 -7.18 8.80
C LEU A 61 -0.77 -6.53 9.75
N PRO A 62 -0.37 -7.21 10.84
CA PRO A 62 0.66 -6.69 11.75
C PRO A 62 1.96 -6.48 11.00
N LEU A 63 2.59 -5.32 11.07
CA LEU A 63 3.87 -5.04 10.41
C LEU A 63 5.02 -4.88 11.42
N LYS A 64 6.24 -5.11 10.94
CA LYS A 64 7.51 -4.74 11.57
C LYS A 64 8.39 -4.06 10.52
N VAL A 65 9.27 -3.17 10.98
CA VAL A 65 10.33 -2.62 10.12
C VAL A 65 11.22 -3.78 9.66
N GLY A 66 11.52 -3.81 8.37
CA GLY A 66 12.27 -4.88 7.70
C GLY A 66 11.41 -6.03 7.16
N ASP A 67 10.10 -6.07 7.45
CA ASP A 67 9.21 -7.06 6.84
C ASP A 67 9.20 -6.88 5.31
N VAL A 68 9.31 -7.98 4.56
CA VAL A 68 9.16 -7.98 3.11
C VAL A 68 7.72 -8.37 2.77
N LEU A 69 7.06 -7.53 1.98
CA LEU A 69 5.69 -7.74 1.55
C LEU A 69 5.64 -8.05 0.06
N GLN A 70 4.89 -9.08 -0.29
CA GLN A 70 4.45 -9.35 -1.65
C GLN A 70 3.03 -8.83 -1.84
N ILE A 71 2.85 -7.90 -2.76
CA ILE A 71 1.57 -7.28 -3.09
C ILE A 71 1.08 -7.84 -4.41
N GLY A 72 -0.18 -8.32 -4.41
CA GLY A 72 -0.90 -8.78 -5.59
C GLY A 72 -2.09 -7.88 -5.89
N ASN A 73 -2.29 -7.55 -7.16
CA ASN A 73 -3.44 -6.78 -7.64
C ASN A 73 -3.69 -5.44 -6.89
N GLY A 74 -2.62 -4.73 -6.55
CA GLY A 74 -2.70 -3.37 -5.98
C GLY A 74 -3.05 -2.31 -7.03
N PHE A 75 -3.27 -1.07 -6.57
CA PHE A 75 -3.50 0.07 -7.45
C PHE A 75 -2.84 1.35 -6.93
N VAL A 76 -2.49 2.26 -7.84
CA VAL A 76 -1.77 3.49 -7.52
C VAL A 76 -2.71 4.68 -7.60
N THR A 77 -2.82 5.43 -6.50
CA THR A 77 -3.58 6.69 -6.45
C THR A 77 -2.65 7.87 -6.22
N SER A 78 -3.12 9.08 -6.54
CA SER A 78 -2.50 10.33 -6.10
C SER A 78 -3.44 10.98 -5.09
N PHE A 79 -2.96 11.21 -3.88
CA PHE A 79 -3.71 11.89 -2.82
C PHE A 79 -2.87 13.03 -2.26
N LYS A 80 -3.40 14.26 -2.32
CA LYS A 80 -2.67 15.49 -1.91
C LYS A 80 -1.26 15.60 -2.52
N GLY A 81 -1.13 15.21 -3.79
CA GLY A 81 0.14 15.25 -4.52
C GLY A 81 1.11 14.10 -4.24
N GLN A 82 0.74 13.16 -3.36
CA GLN A 82 1.57 11.98 -3.06
C GLN A 82 1.00 10.73 -3.70
N TRP A 83 1.88 9.95 -4.32
CA TRP A 83 1.51 8.68 -4.91
C TRP A 83 1.50 7.58 -3.85
N LYS A 84 0.50 6.71 -3.91
CA LYS A 84 0.30 5.65 -2.92
C LYS A 84 -0.02 4.34 -3.62
N ILE A 85 0.62 3.25 -3.18
CA ILE A 85 0.17 1.88 -3.47
C ILE A 85 -0.98 1.56 -2.52
N ASN A 86 -2.08 1.05 -3.04
CA ASN A 86 -3.22 0.66 -2.24
C ASN A 86 -3.51 -0.82 -2.44
N VAL A 87 -3.73 -1.53 -1.33
CA VAL A 87 -4.25 -2.91 -1.33
C VAL A 87 -5.66 -2.86 -0.77
N GLY A 88 -6.63 -2.80 -1.68
CA GLY A 88 -8.06 -2.78 -1.37
C GLY A 88 -8.71 -4.14 -1.45
N LYS A 89 -10.05 -4.17 -1.46
CA LYS A 89 -10.90 -5.37 -1.51
C LYS A 89 -10.42 -6.50 -2.44
N HIS A 90 -9.97 -6.16 -3.65
CA HIS A 90 -9.53 -7.14 -4.67
C HIS A 90 -8.03 -7.41 -4.69
N GLY A 91 -7.27 -6.70 -3.86
CA GLY A 91 -5.84 -6.90 -3.71
C GLY A 91 -5.52 -7.94 -2.64
N GLU A 92 -4.28 -8.41 -2.68
CA GLU A 92 -3.72 -9.33 -1.70
C GLU A 92 -2.36 -8.82 -1.23
N THR A 93 -2.02 -9.16 0.01
CA THR A 93 -0.73 -8.84 0.60
C THR A 93 -0.31 -9.98 1.53
N ALA A 94 0.94 -10.38 1.44
CA ALA A 94 1.51 -11.42 2.29
C ALA A 94 2.94 -11.06 2.69
N LYS A 95 3.34 -11.42 3.91
CA LYS A 95 4.74 -11.41 4.31
C LYS A 95 5.45 -12.60 3.69
N ILE A 96 6.70 -12.40 3.27
CA ILE A 96 7.55 -13.44 2.67
C ILE A 96 8.94 -13.45 3.29
#